data_AF-A0A968R955-F1
#
_entry.id   AF-A0A968R955-F1
#
_cell.length_a   1.000
_cell.length_b   1.000
_cell.length_c   1.000
_cell.angle_alpha   90.00
_cell.angle_beta   90.00
_cell.angle_gamma   90.00
#
_symmetry.space_group_name_H-M   'P 1'
#
loop_
_entity.id
_entity.type
_entity.pdbx_description
1 polymer ?
#
loop_
_entity_poly.entity_id
_entity_poly.type
_entity_poly.pdbx_seq_one_letter_code
_entity_poly.pdbx_strand_id
1 'polypeptide(L)' 'MISENHLKTLKLLISTFDEYQIPYQITGGLAGNIYGSKWPLQDIDIEVPQTGVNIST' A
#
# COMPACT_ATOMS: atom_id res chain seq x y z
N MET A 1 -11.22 -11.25 4.20
CA MET A 1 -10.11 -12.05 4.72
C MET A 1 -8.88 -11.65 3.93
N ILE A 2 -7.77 -11.31 4.60
CA ILE A 2 -6.51 -10.97 3.93
C ILE A 2 -5.84 -12.29 3.53
N SER A 3 -5.49 -12.44 2.26
CA SER A 3 -4.85 -13.66 1.76
C SER A 3 -3.35 -13.66 2.06
N GLU A 4 -2.73 -14.84 2.03
CA GLU A 4 -1.27 -14.97 2.12
C GLU A 4 -0.54 -14.19 1.02
N ASN A 5 -1.12 -14.11 -0.17
CA ASN A 5 -0.56 -13.33 -1.27
C ASN A 5 -0.60 -11.83 -0.97
N HIS A 6 -1.69 -11.32 -0.39
CA HIS A 6 -1.75 -9.93 0.07
C HIS A 6 -0.67 -9.64 1.12
N LEU A 7 -0.46 -10.54 2.08
CA LEU A 7 0.57 -10.37 3.10
C LEU A 7 1.99 -10.37 2.51
N LYS A 8 2.28 -11.27 1.56
CA LYS A 8 3.58 -11.30 0.88
C LYS A 8 3.82 -10.04 0.06
N THR A 9 2.83 -9.61 -0.71
CA THR A 9 2.91 -8.37 -1.50
C THR A 9 3.08 -7.15 -0.61
N LEU A 10 2.33 -7.05 0.49
CA LEU A 10 2.44 -5.94 1.43
C LEU A 10 3.85 -5.88 2.07
N LYS A 11 4.41 -7.03 2.48
CA LYS A 11 5.79 -7.09 3.00
C LYS A 11 6.81 -6.63 1.98
N LEU A 12 6.66 -7.06 0.72
CA LEU A 12 7.54 -6.63 -0.37
C LEU A 12 7.47 -5.12 -0.56
N LEU A 13 6.27 -4.56 -0.73
CA LEU A 13 6.06 -3.12 -0.95
C LEU A 13 6.63 -2.27 0.19
N ILE A 14 6.33 -2.63 1.44
CA ILE A 14 6.86 -1.92 2.62
C ILE A 14 8.39 -1.98 2.64
N SER A 15 8.97 -3.17 2.45
CA SER A 15 10.44 -3.30 2.46
C SER A 15 11.12 -2.48 1.37
N THR A 16 10.51 -2.40 0.17
CA THR A 16 11.00 -1.58 -0.93
C THR A 16 10.87 -0.10 -0.62
N PHE A 17 9.72 0.37 -0.13
CA PHE A 17 9.58 1.79 0.20
C PHE A 17 10.51 2.22 1.33
N ASP A 18 10.70 1.37 2.34
CA ASP A 18 11.65 1.61 3.42
C ASP A 18 13.10 1.65 2.90
N GLU A 19 13.49 0.71 2.01
CA GLU A 19 14.83 0.66 1.40
C GLU A 19 15.14 1.95 0.61
N TYR A 20 14.19 2.43 -0.19
CA TYR A 20 14.36 3.62 -1.03
C TYR A 20 13.96 4.92 -0.34
N GLN A 21 13.58 4.89 0.95
CA GLN A 21 13.10 6.03 1.71
C GLN A 21 11.94 6.77 1.00
N ILE A 22 11.05 6.01 0.36
CA ILE A 22 9.89 6.53 -0.33
C ILE A 22 8.79 6.72 0.72
N PRO A 23 8.35 7.96 1.01
CA PRO A 23 7.17 8.18 1.84
C PRO A 23 5.92 7.60 1.17
N TYR A 24 5.11 6.87 1.93
CA TYR A 24 3.88 6.26 1.45
C TYR A 24 2.78 6.25 2.51
N GLN A 25 1.54 6.07 2.09
CA GLN A 25 0.39 5.86 2.95
C GLN A 25 -0.48 4.72 2.41
N ILE A 26 -0.82 3.75 3.26
CA ILE A 26 -1.82 2.73 2.94
C ILE A 26 -3.21 3.37 2.95
N THR A 27 -3.98 3.16 1.88
CA THR A 27 -5.33 3.73 1.73
C THR A 27 -6.35 2.66 1.35
N GLY A 28 -7.54 3.09 0.91
CA GLY A 28 -8.58 2.23 0.37
C GLY A 28 -9.02 1.06 1.25
N GLY A 29 -9.25 -0.10 0.62
CA GLY A 29 -9.85 -1.27 1.27
C GLY A 29 -9.02 -1.80 2.44
N LEU A 30 -7.69 -1.84 2.28
CA LEU A 30 -6.78 -2.32 3.32
C LEU A 30 -6.80 -1.40 4.55
N ALA A 31 -6.75 -0.08 4.36
CA ALA A 31 -6.91 0.87 5.46
C ALA A 31 -8.26 0.69 6.16
N GLY A 32 -9.34 0.52 5.40
CA GLY A 32 -10.66 0.22 5.94
C GLY A 32 -10.67 -1.06 6.78
N ASN A 33 -10.02 -2.13 6.32
CA ASN A 33 -9.92 -3.39 7.07
C ASN A 33 -9.13 -3.24 8.37
N ILE A 34 -8.07 -2.42 8.40
CA ILE A 34 -7.33 -2.09 9.63
C ILE A 34 -8.26 -1.43 10.66
N TYR A 35 -9.19 -0.58 10.21
CA TYR A 35 -10.18 0.09 11.07
C TYR A 35 -11.48 -0.70 11.28
N GLY A 36 -11.48 -2.01 10.98
CA GLY A 36 -12.59 -2.92 11.34
C GLY A 36 -13.62 -3.17 10.24
N SER A 37 -13.40 -2.68 9.01
CA SER A 37 -14.20 -3.10 7.86
C SER A 37 -14.14 -4.61 7.67
N LYS A 38 -15.30 -5.23 7.41
CA LYS A 38 -15.43 -6.67 7.11
C LYS A 38 -15.47 -6.99 5.63
N TRP A 39 -15.44 -5.97 4.77
CA TRP A 39 -15.42 -6.16 3.33
C TRP A 39 -14.19 -6.99 2.92
N PRO A 40 -14.33 -7.98 2.03
CA PRO A 40 -13.19 -8.71 1.51
C PRO A 40 -12.20 -7.77 0.84
N LEU A 41 -10.92 -7.88 1.19
CA LEU A 41 -9.85 -7.14 0.54
C LEU A 41 -9.67 -7.65 -0.88
N GLN A 42 -9.71 -6.74 -1.87
CA GLN A 42 -9.58 -7.07 -3.30
C GLN A 42 -8.18 -6.74 -3.81
N ASP A 43 -7.62 -5.62 -3.37
CA ASP A 43 -6.38 -5.00 -3.82
C ASP A 43 -5.66 -4.30 -2.66
N ILE A 44 -4.50 -3.69 -2.97
CA ILE A 44 -3.70 -2.91 -2.02
C ILE A 44 -3.55 -1.51 -2.63
N ASP A 45 -4.21 -0.53 -2.01
CA ASP A 45 -4.09 0.88 -2.38
C ASP A 45 -2.97 1.55 -1.58
N ILE A 46 -2.09 2.26 -2.28
CA ILE A 46 -1.00 3.03 -1.67
C ILE A 46 -0.90 4.38 -2.36
N GLU A 47 -0.86 5.43 -1.56
CA GLU A 47 -0.57 6.78 -2.02
C GLU A 47 0.90 7.12 -1.73
N VAL A 48 1.55 7.79 -2.68
CA VAL A 48 2.90 8.32 -2.57
C VAL A 48 2.87 9.81 -2.94
N PRO A 49 3.70 10.66 -2.33
CA PRO A 49 3.69 12.08 -2.66
C PRO A 49 4.21 12.30 -4.08
N GLN A 50 3.66 13.31 -4.74
CA GLN A 50 4.06 13.69 -6.09
C GLN A 50 5.49 14.26 -6.16
N THR A 51 6.00 14.78 -5.04
CA THR A 51 7.33 15.39 -4.97
C THR A 51 8.43 14.35 -5.23
N GLY A 52 9.13 14.50 -6.35
CA GLY A 52 10.24 13.61 -6.76
C GLY A 52 9.94 12.70 -7.95
N VAL A 53 8.68 12.60 -8.40
CA VAL A 53 8.36 11.95 -9.67
C VAL A 53 8.51 12.98 -10.79
N ASN A 54 9.68 13.04 -11.43
CA ASN A 54 9.87 13.73 -12.70
C ASN A 54 9.10 12.99 -13.80
N ILE A 55 7.78 13.16 -13.82
CA ILE A 55 6.97 12.85 -15.00
C ILE A 55 7.04 14.07 -15.90
N SER A 56 8.08 14.12 -16.71
CA SER A 56 8.15 14.98 -17.89
C SER A 56 6.92 14.67 -18.74
N THR A 57 5.94 15.57 -18.72
CA THR A 57 4.79 15.55 -19.64
C THR A 57 5.01 16.57 -20.73
#